data_AF-A0A2E2UQC2-F1
#
_entry.id   AF-A0A2E2UQC2-F1
#
_cell.length_a   1.000
_cell.length_b   1.000
_cell.length_c   1.000
_cell.angle_alpha   90.00
_cell.angle_beta   90.00
_cell.angle_gamma   90.00
#
_symmetry.space_group_name_H-M   'P 1'
#
loop_
_entity.id
_entity.type
_entity.pdbx_description
1 polymer ?
#
loop_
_entity_poly.entity_id
_entity_poly.type
_entity_poly.pdbx_seq_one_letter_code
_entity_poly.pdbx_strand_id
1 'polypeptide(L)'
;MTYMQFHLAFTLPAVAAMIVWYLICFRTQVFDKGKFGALMRWPVIALLAHVVMAVLYTTPWDNYLVANGVWGYPAGKVIATIGHVPIEEYLFFVLQTVITGLFLLTLRFRFKELNAPKVAESRIFRPIVACVFVSVAALGLVLTNVSWGSYLGLILVWACPILAIQWGFGGDLILRRTKLWAVALSIPTIYFWLADRIAIGLNIWWISSEHTTGILLLGLPLEEAVFFLITNLMVVSGMLLVLEPESRARLREILKTPGFWWKATLVMWAISMVPTPLFPKLFPLFSYLSTALLAIGVFGAVKALIGNKAFVLAIVTIVFGVAIELLGTRTGVPFGNYTYSAPGPTIFGVPILVILGWWAFTIVAIAAAPDRGIRWLAPLFLVAWDLGLDPLMVHQGFWQFDPAGRYFGVPISNFMGWYVAGVILVSILLRIEPRLRCQGLKSLRIVFVTQGFLMVVGLIIFKLHAAALVGFVAITALTVLWTPLTQKIRLLRQST
;
A
#
# COMPACT_ATOMS: atom_id res chain seq x y z
N MET A 1 33.18 9.90 -22.25
CA MET A 1 32.02 10.73 -21.84
C MET A 1 31.78 10.57 -20.35
N THR A 2 31.53 11.66 -19.63
CA THR A 2 31.01 11.69 -18.24
C THR A 2 29.49 11.71 -18.24
N TYR A 3 28.85 11.50 -17.09
CA TYR A 3 27.39 11.55 -16.99
C TYR A 3 26.85 12.96 -17.31
N MET A 4 27.49 14.01 -16.80
CA MET A 4 27.10 15.39 -17.17
C MET A 4 27.20 15.66 -18.69
N GLN A 5 28.22 15.12 -19.36
CA GLN A 5 28.34 15.23 -20.82
C GLN A 5 27.20 14.47 -21.54
N PHE A 6 26.77 13.33 -21.01
CA PHE A 6 25.59 12.62 -21.52
C PHE A 6 24.34 13.50 -21.47
N HIS A 7 24.12 14.23 -20.37
CA HIS A 7 22.99 15.16 -20.30
C HIS A 7 23.06 16.27 -21.35
N LEU A 8 24.25 16.85 -21.53
CA LEU A 8 24.47 17.89 -22.54
C LEU A 8 24.25 17.40 -23.97
N ALA A 9 24.50 16.11 -24.25
CA ALA A 9 24.35 15.53 -25.57
C ALA A 9 22.95 15.00 -25.86
N PHE A 10 22.30 14.37 -24.88
CA PHE A 10 21.04 13.66 -25.09
C PHE A 10 19.86 14.39 -24.44
N THR A 11 19.84 14.54 -23.12
CA THR A 11 18.62 14.94 -22.41
C THR A 11 18.33 16.44 -22.46
N LEU A 12 19.32 17.32 -22.28
CA LEU A 12 19.12 18.77 -22.31
C LEU A 12 18.71 19.29 -23.70
N PRO A 13 19.32 18.83 -24.81
CA PRO A 13 18.83 19.17 -26.15
C PRO A 13 17.40 18.69 -26.40
N ALA A 14 17.05 17.49 -25.92
CA ALA A 14 15.69 16.97 -26.03
C ALA A 14 14.67 17.84 -25.27
N VAL A 15 14.99 18.28 -24.04
CA VAL A 15 14.15 19.23 -23.30
C VAL A 15 13.97 20.53 -24.07
N ALA A 16 15.06 21.13 -24.56
CA ALA A 16 15.00 22.37 -25.32
C ALA A 16 14.11 22.24 -26.57
N ALA A 17 14.27 21.15 -27.32
CA ALA A 17 13.44 20.84 -28.48
C ALA A 17 11.95 20.69 -28.10
N MET A 18 11.65 20.00 -26.99
CA MET A 18 10.27 19.84 -26.51
C MET A 18 9.65 21.16 -26.05
N ILE A 19 10.42 22.03 -25.38
CA ILE A 19 9.95 23.37 -24.98
C ILE A 19 9.61 24.20 -26.22
N VAL A 20 10.52 24.27 -27.20
CA VAL A 20 10.30 25.03 -28.44
C VAL A 20 9.07 24.50 -29.18
N TRP A 21 8.95 23.18 -29.34
CA TRP A 21 7.81 22.58 -30.03
C TRP A 21 6.48 22.84 -29.29
N TYR A 22 6.46 22.70 -27.96
CA TYR A 22 5.30 23.04 -27.14
C TYR A 22 4.86 24.49 -27.35
N LEU A 23 5.81 25.44 -27.31
CA LEU A 23 5.53 26.87 -27.48
C LEU A 23 4.99 27.20 -28.88
N ILE A 24 5.54 26.56 -29.93
CA ILE A 24 5.03 26.71 -31.30
C ILE A 24 3.58 26.21 -31.41
N CYS A 25 3.31 24.99 -30.96
CA CYS A 25 1.97 24.43 -30.99
C CYS A 25 0.98 25.26 -30.17
N PHE A 26 1.38 25.70 -28.98
CA PHE A 26 0.56 26.56 -28.13
C PHE A 26 0.21 27.89 -28.81
N ARG A 27 1.22 28.57 -29.39
CA ARG A 27 1.00 29.86 -30.08
C ARG A 27 0.06 29.72 -31.27
N THR A 28 0.18 28.65 -32.04
CA THR A 28 -0.65 28.42 -33.24
C THR A 28 -2.09 28.05 -32.94
N GLN A 29 -2.37 27.37 -31.81
CA GLN A 29 -3.72 26.85 -31.52
C GLN A 29 -4.54 27.65 -30.51
N VAL A 30 -3.93 28.55 -29.74
CA VAL A 30 -4.59 29.30 -28.64
C VAL A 30 -4.75 30.79 -28.98
N PHE A 31 -4.93 31.13 -30.27
CA PHE A 31 -5.03 32.52 -30.75
C PHE A 31 -6.27 33.30 -30.27
N ASP A 32 -7.16 32.67 -29.48
CA ASP A 32 -8.40 33.29 -28.99
C ASP A 32 -8.20 33.98 -27.63
N LYS A 33 -8.35 35.32 -27.63
CA LYS A 33 -7.95 36.23 -26.55
C LYS A 33 -8.87 36.10 -25.32
N GLY A 34 -8.31 35.73 -24.16
CA GLY A 34 -8.95 35.91 -22.85
C GLY A 34 -8.75 34.78 -21.83
N LYS A 35 -8.43 33.55 -22.29
CA LYS A 35 -8.20 32.37 -21.40
C LYS A 35 -6.73 31.97 -21.26
N PHE A 36 -5.82 32.87 -21.68
CA PHE A 36 -4.37 32.66 -21.79
C PHE A 36 -3.73 32.08 -20.52
N GLY A 37 -4.00 32.67 -19.35
CA GLY A 37 -3.37 32.27 -18.10
C GLY A 37 -3.90 30.96 -17.51
N ALA A 38 -5.22 30.72 -17.58
CA ALA A 38 -5.83 29.58 -16.90
C ALA A 38 -5.59 28.24 -17.64
N LEU A 39 -5.56 28.26 -18.98
CA LEU A 39 -5.36 27.05 -19.79
C LEU A 39 -3.92 26.51 -19.70
N MET A 40 -2.94 27.39 -19.52
CA MET A 40 -1.51 27.04 -19.47
C MET A 40 -1.05 26.64 -18.06
N ARG A 41 -1.63 27.26 -17.01
CA ARG A 41 -1.20 27.02 -15.62
C ARG A 41 -1.39 25.57 -15.18
N TRP A 42 -2.56 24.97 -15.42
CA TRP A 42 -2.83 23.64 -14.88
C TRP A 42 -1.94 22.53 -15.47
N PRO A 43 -1.71 22.44 -16.79
CA PRO A 43 -0.82 21.43 -17.34
C PRO A 43 0.64 21.54 -16.87
N VAL A 44 1.14 22.76 -16.71
CA VAL A 44 2.49 23.00 -16.18
C VAL A 44 2.57 22.62 -14.70
N ILE A 45 1.59 23.00 -13.89
CA ILE A 45 1.51 22.59 -12.48
C ILE A 45 1.46 21.06 -12.38
N ALA A 46 0.68 20.40 -13.24
CA ALA A 46 0.61 18.95 -13.28
C ALA A 46 1.97 18.33 -13.60
N LEU A 47 2.71 18.86 -14.58
CA LEU A 47 4.06 18.40 -14.90
C LEU A 47 5.03 18.59 -13.74
N LEU A 48 5.05 19.78 -13.13
CA LEU A 48 5.91 20.06 -11.97
C LEU A 48 5.60 19.14 -10.79
N ALA A 49 4.32 18.85 -10.55
CA ALA A 49 3.92 17.88 -9.53
C ALA A 49 4.45 16.47 -9.84
N HIS A 50 4.44 16.04 -11.11
CA HIS A 50 5.02 14.75 -11.51
C HIS A 50 6.54 14.72 -11.35
N VAL A 51 7.24 15.83 -11.61
CA VAL A 51 8.68 15.94 -11.36
C VAL A 51 8.99 15.76 -9.88
N VAL A 52 8.25 16.46 -9.00
CA VAL A 52 8.42 16.32 -7.55
C VAL A 52 8.13 14.89 -7.09
N MET A 53 7.04 14.29 -7.57
CA MET A 53 6.71 12.89 -7.25
C MET A 53 7.79 11.93 -7.75
N ALA A 54 8.31 12.11 -8.96
CA ALA A 54 9.36 11.27 -9.53
C ALA A 54 10.63 11.32 -8.68
N VAL A 55 11.07 12.52 -8.28
CA VAL A 55 12.25 12.67 -7.41
C VAL A 55 12.01 12.00 -6.06
N LEU A 56 10.91 12.33 -5.37
CA LEU A 56 10.64 11.79 -4.03
C LEU A 56 10.46 10.27 -4.01
N TYR A 57 9.79 9.72 -5.04
CA TYR A 57 9.46 8.30 -5.10
C TYR A 57 10.63 7.43 -5.60
N THR A 58 11.46 7.96 -6.50
CA THR A 58 12.59 7.21 -7.10
C THR A 58 13.84 7.27 -6.22
N THR A 59 14.06 8.38 -5.49
CA THR A 59 15.26 8.57 -4.65
C THR A 59 15.59 7.39 -3.73
N PRO A 60 14.67 6.88 -2.87
CA PRO A 60 14.99 5.78 -1.96
C PRO A 60 15.20 4.46 -2.69
N TRP A 61 14.47 4.23 -3.78
CA TRP A 61 14.57 3.02 -4.60
C TRP A 61 15.92 2.95 -5.31
N ASP A 62 16.35 4.04 -5.92
CA ASP A 62 17.58 4.07 -6.69
C ASP A 62 18.83 4.05 -5.78
N ASN A 63 18.76 4.71 -4.62
CA ASN A 63 19.79 4.57 -3.59
C ASN A 63 19.94 3.12 -3.12
N TYR A 64 18.83 2.39 -2.99
CA TYR A 64 18.87 0.98 -2.66
C TYR A 64 19.55 0.15 -3.77
N LEU A 65 19.26 0.42 -5.04
CA LEU A 65 19.87 -0.30 -6.16
C LEU A 65 21.39 -0.12 -6.20
N VAL A 66 21.86 1.13 -6.13
CA VAL A 66 23.31 1.42 -6.17
C VAL A 66 24.01 0.89 -4.93
N ALA A 67 23.40 1.01 -3.74
CA ALA A 67 23.96 0.48 -2.50
C ALA A 67 24.13 -1.05 -2.51
N ASN A 68 23.26 -1.77 -3.24
CA ASN A 68 23.32 -3.23 -3.37
C ASN A 68 24.05 -3.69 -4.65
N GLY A 69 24.71 -2.78 -5.38
CA GLY A 69 25.51 -3.13 -6.55
C GLY A 69 24.70 -3.63 -7.75
N VAL A 70 23.40 -3.29 -7.83
CA VAL A 70 22.56 -3.65 -8.98
C VAL A 70 23.02 -2.91 -10.24
N TRP A 71 23.36 -1.63 -10.07
CA TRP A 71 24.02 -0.81 -11.09
C TRP A 71 24.95 0.18 -10.42
N GLY A 72 25.86 0.77 -11.20
CA GLY A 72 26.76 1.79 -10.70
C GLY A 72 27.52 2.51 -11.80
N TYR A 73 28.53 3.28 -11.41
CA TYR A 73 29.29 4.13 -12.31
C TYR A 73 30.80 4.01 -12.04
N PRO A 74 31.65 4.02 -13.08
CA PRO A 74 33.09 4.04 -12.91
C PRO A 74 33.60 5.32 -12.21
N ALA A 75 34.78 5.23 -11.60
CA ALA A 75 35.44 6.38 -10.98
C ALA A 75 35.69 7.50 -12.02
N GLY A 76 35.46 8.76 -11.61
CA GLY A 76 35.66 9.94 -12.45
C GLY A 76 34.58 10.19 -13.51
N LYS A 77 33.48 9.41 -13.53
CA LYS A 77 32.36 9.61 -14.47
C LYS A 77 31.28 10.55 -13.96
N VAL A 78 31.25 10.81 -12.66
CA VAL A 78 30.24 11.62 -11.97
C VAL A 78 30.89 12.73 -11.15
N ILE A 79 30.16 13.83 -10.95
CA ILE A 79 30.66 15.02 -10.22
C ILE A 79 30.63 14.78 -8.71
N ALA A 80 29.49 14.33 -8.18
CA ALA A 80 29.26 14.08 -6.77
C ALA A 80 28.02 13.21 -6.57
N THR A 81 27.82 12.70 -5.35
CA THR A 81 26.69 11.84 -4.98
C THR A 81 25.88 12.44 -3.84
N ILE A 82 24.59 12.11 -3.80
CA ILE A 82 23.72 12.30 -2.63
C ILE A 82 23.33 10.90 -2.16
N GLY A 83 23.84 10.50 -0.99
CA GLY A 83 23.83 9.08 -0.62
C GLY A 83 24.72 8.28 -1.57
N HIS A 84 24.16 7.24 -2.19
CA HIS A 84 24.88 6.36 -3.13
C HIS A 84 24.74 6.81 -4.60
N VAL A 85 23.75 7.65 -4.90
CA VAL A 85 23.33 7.99 -6.27
C VAL A 85 23.99 9.30 -6.75
N PRO A 86 24.45 9.40 -8.01
CA PRO A 86 25.03 10.62 -8.57
C PRO A 86 24.02 11.77 -8.65
N ILE A 87 24.47 13.02 -8.49
CA ILE A 87 23.62 14.21 -8.69
C ILE A 87 23.03 14.23 -10.11
N GLU A 88 23.78 13.75 -11.09
CA GLU A 88 23.36 13.61 -12.48
C GLU A 88 22.15 12.68 -12.63
N GLU A 89 22.05 11.61 -11.84
CA GLU A 89 20.89 10.72 -11.86
C GLU A 89 19.63 11.40 -11.31
N TYR A 90 19.76 12.21 -10.25
CA TYR A 90 18.64 13.06 -9.79
C TYR A 90 18.19 14.05 -10.87
N LEU A 91 19.15 14.60 -11.62
CA LEU A 91 18.85 15.44 -12.78
C LEU A 91 18.16 14.61 -13.87
N PHE A 92 18.57 13.36 -14.11
CA PHE A 92 17.90 12.45 -15.03
C PHE A 92 16.43 12.23 -14.67
N PHE A 93 16.09 11.99 -13.40
CA PHE A 93 14.69 11.85 -12.94
C PHE A 93 13.82 13.05 -13.36
N VAL A 94 14.37 14.25 -13.19
CA VAL A 94 13.72 15.51 -13.57
C VAL A 94 13.60 15.60 -15.09
N LEU A 95 14.70 15.43 -15.82
CA LEU A 95 14.76 15.63 -17.27
C LEU A 95 13.89 14.61 -18.01
N GLN A 96 13.93 13.33 -17.64
CA GLN A 96 13.09 12.30 -18.25
C GLN A 96 11.60 12.62 -18.07
N THR A 97 11.20 13.00 -16.85
CA THR A 97 9.81 13.39 -16.55
C THR A 97 9.39 14.62 -17.36
N VAL A 98 10.27 15.63 -17.50
CA VAL A 98 10.02 16.84 -18.29
C VAL A 98 9.90 16.53 -19.77
N ILE A 99 10.80 15.73 -20.35
CA ILE A 99 10.77 15.35 -21.78
C ILE A 99 9.46 14.64 -22.09
N THR A 100 9.16 13.56 -21.36
CA THR A 100 7.95 12.75 -21.57
C THR A 100 6.69 13.57 -21.35
N GLY A 101 6.66 14.40 -20.31
CA GLY A 101 5.52 15.25 -19.99
C GLY A 101 5.28 16.35 -21.02
N LEU A 102 6.32 17.07 -21.46
CA LEU A 102 6.19 18.08 -22.51
C LEU A 102 5.81 17.47 -23.86
N PHE A 103 6.34 16.28 -24.18
CA PHE A 103 5.96 15.55 -25.39
C PHE A 103 4.46 15.22 -25.37
N LEU A 104 3.96 14.64 -24.27
CA LEU A 104 2.53 14.40 -24.07
C LEU A 104 1.70 15.69 -24.21
N LEU A 105 2.10 16.77 -23.52
CA LEU A 105 1.39 18.04 -23.55
C LEU A 105 1.33 18.63 -24.96
N THR A 106 2.39 18.48 -25.74
CA THR A 106 2.45 18.94 -27.12
C THR A 106 1.57 18.09 -28.03
N LEU A 107 1.56 16.77 -27.85
CA LEU A 107 0.73 15.87 -28.64
C LEU A 107 -0.78 16.09 -28.41
N ARG A 108 -1.21 16.62 -27.27
CA ARG A 108 -2.62 16.98 -27.00
C ARG A 108 -3.17 18.03 -27.97
N PHE A 109 -2.31 18.86 -28.56
CA PHE A 109 -2.71 19.81 -29.61
C PHE A 109 -3.01 19.11 -30.94
N ARG A 110 -2.43 17.92 -31.18
CA ARG A 110 -2.62 17.16 -32.42
C ARG A 110 -3.70 16.08 -32.30
N PHE A 111 -3.70 15.35 -31.19
CA PHE A 111 -4.66 14.28 -30.94
C PHE A 111 -5.83 14.78 -30.09
N LYS A 112 -7.00 14.91 -30.71
CA LYS A 112 -8.23 15.36 -30.04
C LYS A 112 -9.14 14.23 -29.51
N GLU A 113 -8.81 12.96 -29.76
CA GLU A 113 -9.81 11.89 -29.60
C GLU A 113 -10.31 11.65 -28.17
N LEU A 114 -11.61 11.33 -28.11
CA LEU A 114 -12.40 10.90 -26.95
C LEU A 114 -13.48 9.90 -27.47
N ASN A 115 -13.05 8.74 -27.96
CA ASN A 115 -13.97 7.62 -28.21
C ASN A 115 -14.34 7.01 -26.86
N ALA A 116 -15.62 7.06 -26.47
CA ALA A 116 -16.04 6.62 -25.13
C ALA A 116 -16.13 5.09 -25.04
N PRO A 117 -15.35 4.41 -24.17
CA PRO A 117 -15.64 3.02 -23.83
C PRO A 117 -17.01 2.96 -23.15
N LYS A 118 -17.78 1.89 -23.40
CA LYS A 118 -19.08 1.71 -22.75
C LYS A 118 -18.88 1.64 -21.23
N VAL A 119 -19.72 2.35 -20.48
CA VAL A 119 -19.61 2.47 -19.01
C VAL A 119 -19.59 1.09 -18.32
N ALA A 120 -20.32 0.11 -18.84
CA ALA A 120 -20.37 -1.25 -18.32
C ALA A 120 -19.02 -1.98 -18.48
N GLU A 121 -18.37 -1.86 -19.65
CA GLU A 121 -17.07 -2.47 -19.93
C GLU A 121 -15.98 -1.85 -19.04
N SER A 122 -16.01 -0.53 -18.82
CA SER A 122 -15.09 0.20 -17.92
C SER A 122 -15.14 -0.28 -16.46
N ARG A 123 -16.31 -0.61 -15.92
CA ARG A 123 -16.46 -1.01 -14.51
C ARG A 123 -15.87 -2.39 -14.21
N ILE A 124 -15.86 -3.29 -15.19
CA ILE A 124 -15.31 -4.65 -15.04
C ILE A 124 -13.84 -4.67 -15.44
N PHE A 125 -13.47 -3.97 -16.51
CA PHE A 125 -12.13 -4.03 -17.07
C PHE A 125 -11.07 -3.35 -16.17
N ARG A 126 -11.38 -2.21 -15.56
CA ARG A 126 -10.45 -1.50 -14.67
C ARG A 126 -9.94 -2.33 -13.50
N PRO A 127 -10.80 -2.96 -12.67
CA PRO A 127 -10.33 -3.79 -11.56
C PRO A 127 -9.57 -5.02 -12.05
N ILE A 128 -9.94 -5.63 -13.19
CA ILE A 128 -9.21 -6.79 -13.74
C ILE A 128 -7.76 -6.42 -14.06
N VAL A 129 -7.54 -5.34 -14.80
CA VAL A 129 -6.17 -4.93 -15.16
C VAL A 129 -5.41 -4.40 -13.94
N ALA A 130 -6.08 -3.72 -13.00
CA ALA A 130 -5.46 -3.37 -11.73
C ALA A 130 -4.99 -4.62 -10.96
N CYS A 131 -5.81 -5.68 -10.92
CA CYS A 131 -5.41 -6.98 -10.35
C CYS A 131 -4.24 -7.60 -11.09
N VAL A 132 -4.17 -7.49 -12.42
CA VAL A 132 -2.99 -7.96 -13.19
C VAL A 132 -1.73 -7.24 -12.71
N PHE A 133 -1.75 -5.91 -12.57
CA PHE A 133 -0.60 -5.18 -12.04
C PHE A 133 -0.23 -5.59 -10.61
N VAL A 134 -1.22 -5.85 -9.75
CA VAL A 134 -0.97 -6.37 -8.39
C VAL A 134 -0.31 -7.75 -8.45
N SER A 135 -0.77 -8.65 -9.32
CA SER A 135 -0.16 -9.96 -9.52
C SER A 135 1.27 -9.87 -10.07
N VAL A 136 1.54 -8.93 -10.97
CA VAL A 136 2.90 -8.67 -11.49
C VAL A 136 3.80 -8.08 -10.39
N ALA A 137 3.29 -7.23 -9.51
CA ALA A 137 4.04 -6.76 -8.34
C ALA A 137 4.38 -7.91 -7.39
N ALA A 138 3.43 -8.84 -7.16
CA ALA A 138 3.67 -10.03 -6.35
C ALA A 138 4.72 -10.96 -6.98
N LEU A 139 4.70 -11.14 -8.31
CA LEU A 139 5.76 -11.84 -9.03
C LEU A 139 7.10 -11.11 -8.87
N GLY A 140 7.10 -9.78 -8.95
CA GLY A 140 8.29 -8.97 -8.69
C GLY A 140 8.89 -9.26 -7.31
N LEU A 141 8.05 -9.38 -6.28
CA LEU A 141 8.49 -9.72 -4.92
C LEU A 141 9.09 -11.13 -4.83
N VAL A 142 8.61 -12.08 -5.63
CA VAL A 142 9.25 -13.40 -5.73
C VAL A 142 10.62 -13.25 -6.40
N LEU A 143 10.70 -12.48 -7.49
CA LEU A 143 11.95 -12.25 -8.22
C LEU A 143 13.02 -11.52 -7.39
N THR A 144 12.65 -10.66 -6.44
CA THR A 144 13.63 -10.03 -5.53
C THR A 144 14.37 -11.02 -4.63
N ASN A 145 13.89 -12.27 -4.52
CA ASN A 145 14.53 -13.32 -3.72
C ASN A 145 15.50 -14.21 -4.54
N VAL A 146 15.65 -13.97 -5.84
CA VAL A 146 16.60 -14.69 -6.70
C VAL A 146 17.59 -13.71 -7.32
N SER A 147 18.88 -14.03 -7.33
CA SER A 147 19.93 -13.11 -7.77
C SER A 147 19.69 -12.62 -9.21
N TRP A 148 19.58 -13.54 -10.17
CA TRP A 148 19.40 -13.22 -11.59
C TRP A 148 18.13 -12.42 -11.92
N GLY A 149 17.14 -12.38 -11.02
CA GLY A 149 15.87 -11.70 -11.23
C GLY A 149 15.69 -10.47 -10.35
N SER A 150 16.64 -10.16 -9.46
CA SER A 150 16.42 -9.20 -8.40
C SER A 150 16.21 -7.79 -8.94
N TYR A 151 16.93 -7.39 -9.99
CA TYR A 151 16.74 -6.06 -10.57
C TYR A 151 15.35 -5.91 -11.22
N LEU A 152 14.94 -6.87 -12.05
CA LEU A 152 13.59 -6.89 -12.62
C LEU A 152 12.52 -6.90 -11.52
N GLY A 153 12.71 -7.72 -10.49
CA GLY A 153 11.82 -7.80 -9.33
C GLY A 153 11.64 -6.46 -8.64
N LEU A 154 12.74 -5.73 -8.41
CA LEU A 154 12.72 -4.40 -7.79
C LEU A 154 12.00 -3.36 -8.67
N ILE A 155 12.12 -3.42 -10.00
CA ILE A 155 11.35 -2.56 -10.92
C ILE A 155 9.85 -2.84 -10.79
N LEU A 156 9.45 -4.11 -10.82
CA LEU A 156 8.04 -4.51 -10.80
C LEU A 156 7.36 -4.18 -9.45
N VAL A 157 8.01 -4.47 -8.33
CA VAL A 157 7.49 -4.14 -6.99
C VAL A 157 7.33 -2.64 -6.79
N TRP A 158 8.25 -1.85 -7.35
CA TRP A 158 8.22 -0.40 -7.25
C TRP A 158 7.14 0.25 -8.13
N ALA A 159 6.99 -0.18 -9.38
CA ALA A 159 6.12 0.51 -10.34
C ALA A 159 4.70 -0.05 -10.41
N CYS A 160 4.53 -1.38 -10.38
CA CYS A 160 3.24 -2.00 -10.66
C CYS A 160 2.13 -1.62 -9.65
N PRO A 161 2.39 -1.41 -8.34
CA PRO A 161 1.37 -0.91 -7.43
C PRO A 161 0.83 0.48 -7.83
N ILE A 162 1.70 1.38 -8.29
CA ILE A 162 1.30 2.70 -8.79
C ILE A 162 0.44 2.57 -10.05
N LEU A 163 0.84 1.70 -10.97
CA LEU A 163 0.09 1.42 -12.19
C LEU A 163 -1.28 0.78 -11.90
N ALA A 164 -1.37 -0.10 -10.91
CA ALA A 164 -2.63 -0.66 -10.46
C ALA A 164 -3.59 0.43 -9.97
N ILE A 165 -3.09 1.41 -9.19
CA ILE A 165 -3.87 2.54 -8.70
C ILE A 165 -4.31 3.44 -9.87
N GLN A 166 -3.39 3.83 -10.74
CA GLN A 166 -3.69 4.69 -11.90
C GLN A 166 -4.75 4.03 -12.80
N TRP A 167 -4.57 2.75 -13.13
CA TRP A 167 -5.48 2.03 -14.00
C TRP A 167 -6.83 1.73 -13.34
N GLY A 168 -6.82 1.30 -12.07
CA GLY A 168 -8.05 1.08 -11.30
C GLY A 168 -8.88 2.35 -11.19
N PHE A 169 -8.23 3.50 -10.98
CA PHE A 169 -8.89 4.80 -10.90
C PHE A 169 -9.48 5.25 -12.24
N GLY A 170 -8.72 5.18 -13.34
CA GLY A 170 -9.12 5.81 -14.60
C GLY A 170 -8.59 5.17 -15.89
N GLY A 171 -8.32 3.87 -15.91
CA GLY A 171 -7.92 3.17 -17.14
C GLY A 171 -8.90 3.35 -18.30
N ASP A 172 -10.19 3.51 -18.02
CA ASP A 172 -11.20 3.85 -19.02
C ASP A 172 -11.04 5.26 -19.59
N LEU A 173 -10.55 6.22 -18.80
CA LEU A 173 -10.23 7.57 -19.24
C LEU A 173 -8.98 7.58 -20.12
N ILE A 174 -7.99 6.75 -19.78
CA ILE A 174 -6.78 6.56 -20.59
C ILE A 174 -7.14 5.99 -21.96
N LEU A 175 -7.98 4.94 -22.01
CA LEU A 175 -8.38 4.28 -23.25
C LEU A 175 -9.16 5.17 -24.22
N ARG A 176 -9.87 6.20 -23.73
CA ARG A 176 -10.52 7.21 -24.59
C ARG A 176 -9.52 7.95 -25.48
N ARG A 177 -8.25 7.97 -25.07
CA ARG A 177 -7.14 8.65 -25.73
C ARG A 177 -6.05 7.66 -26.15
N THR A 178 -6.42 6.43 -26.52
CA THR A 178 -5.46 5.33 -26.80
C THR A 178 -4.35 5.74 -27.78
N LYS A 179 -4.67 6.42 -28.89
CA LYS A 179 -3.64 6.88 -29.86
C LYS A 179 -2.65 7.85 -29.22
N LEU A 180 -3.14 8.85 -28.50
CA LEU A 180 -2.31 9.81 -27.78
C LEU A 180 -1.45 9.11 -26.73
N TRP A 181 -2.06 8.25 -25.92
CA TRP A 181 -1.37 7.48 -24.89
C TRP A 181 -0.28 6.58 -25.47
N ALA A 182 -0.58 5.81 -26.52
CA ALA A 182 0.37 4.91 -27.16
C ALA A 182 1.55 5.68 -27.78
N VAL A 183 1.31 6.78 -28.50
CA VAL A 183 2.41 7.56 -29.08
C VAL A 183 3.24 8.26 -27.99
N ALA A 184 2.58 8.84 -26.98
CA ALA A 184 3.25 9.50 -25.87
C ALA A 184 4.08 8.53 -25.01
N LEU A 185 3.70 7.25 -24.96
CA LEU A 185 4.45 6.19 -24.29
C LEU A 185 5.62 5.70 -25.16
N SER A 186 5.35 5.31 -26.40
CA SER A 186 6.33 4.59 -27.22
C SER A 186 7.51 5.44 -27.64
N ILE A 187 7.30 6.71 -28.05
CA ILE A 187 8.37 7.54 -28.60
C ILE A 187 9.44 7.90 -27.54
N PRO A 188 9.09 8.42 -26.35
CA PRO A 188 10.08 8.64 -25.30
C PRO A 188 10.75 7.35 -24.84
N THR A 189 10.01 6.23 -24.77
CA THR A 189 10.58 4.93 -24.38
C THR A 189 11.68 4.49 -25.35
N ILE A 190 11.41 4.51 -26.65
CA ILE A 190 12.40 4.17 -27.68
C ILE A 190 13.59 5.13 -27.64
N TYR A 191 13.35 6.42 -27.43
CA TYR A 191 14.41 7.41 -27.30
C TYR A 191 15.34 7.11 -26.13
N PHE A 192 14.81 6.81 -24.95
CA PHE A 192 15.63 6.48 -23.77
C PHE A 192 16.29 5.11 -23.89
N TRP A 193 15.67 4.12 -24.54
CA TRP A 193 16.34 2.86 -24.85
C TRP A 193 17.59 3.07 -25.70
N LEU A 194 17.50 3.93 -26.72
CA LEU A 194 18.64 4.24 -27.58
C LEU A 194 19.72 5.00 -26.80
N ALA A 195 19.34 6.02 -26.03
CA ALA A 195 20.28 6.82 -25.26
C ALA A 195 21.01 5.98 -24.20
N ASP A 196 20.28 5.14 -23.48
CA ASP A 196 20.83 4.27 -22.43
C ASP A 196 21.73 3.18 -23.00
N ARG A 197 21.34 2.53 -24.10
CA ARG A 197 22.20 1.57 -24.80
C ARG A 197 23.54 2.20 -25.20
N ILE A 198 23.52 3.44 -25.68
CA ILE A 198 24.75 4.18 -26.02
C ILE A 198 25.56 4.47 -24.75
N ALA A 199 24.93 4.90 -23.66
CA ALA A 199 25.60 5.22 -22.41
C ALA A 199 26.30 4.01 -21.77
N ILE A 200 25.63 2.85 -21.75
CA ILE A 200 26.21 1.58 -21.32
C ILE A 200 27.39 1.20 -22.23
N GLY A 201 27.22 1.31 -23.55
CA GLY A 201 28.29 1.05 -24.52
C GLY A 201 29.51 1.97 -24.38
N LEU A 202 29.30 3.19 -23.87
CA LEU A 202 30.36 4.16 -23.55
C LEU A 202 30.91 4.04 -22.12
N ASN A 203 30.44 3.04 -21.36
CA ASN A 203 30.81 2.79 -19.98
C ASN A 203 30.67 4.06 -19.11
N ILE A 204 29.54 4.76 -19.25
CA ILE A 204 29.18 5.88 -18.38
C ILE A 204 28.62 5.34 -17.05
N TRP A 205 27.77 4.33 -17.14
CA TRP A 205 27.34 3.45 -16.05
C TRP A 205 27.38 1.99 -16.52
N TRP A 206 27.32 1.07 -15.56
CA TRP A 206 27.28 -0.37 -15.77
C TRP A 206 26.10 -0.99 -15.01
N ILE A 207 25.58 -2.10 -15.54
CA ILE A 207 24.53 -2.91 -14.90
C ILE A 207 25.14 -4.25 -14.51
N SER A 208 24.83 -4.75 -13.32
CA SER A 208 25.35 -6.02 -12.81
C SER A 208 24.79 -7.21 -13.60
N SER A 209 25.67 -8.12 -14.03
CA SER A 209 25.28 -9.40 -14.63
C SER A 209 24.75 -10.40 -13.60
N GLU A 210 25.00 -10.19 -12.31
CA GLU A 210 24.50 -11.06 -11.22
C GLU A 210 23.02 -10.78 -10.95
N HIS A 211 22.61 -9.50 -11.05
CA HIS A 211 21.26 -9.05 -10.70
C HIS A 211 20.28 -9.02 -11.88
N THR A 212 20.76 -9.32 -13.09
CA THR A 212 20.00 -9.26 -14.34
C THR A 212 19.78 -10.63 -14.96
N THR A 213 18.71 -10.72 -15.76
CA THR A 213 18.30 -11.93 -16.47
C THR A 213 19.26 -12.37 -17.57
N GLY A 214 20.17 -11.49 -17.99
CA GLY A 214 21.06 -11.69 -19.14
C GLY A 214 20.37 -11.58 -20.50
N ILE A 215 19.06 -11.28 -20.54
CA ILE A 215 18.32 -11.09 -21.79
C ILE A 215 18.59 -9.68 -22.32
N LEU A 216 19.04 -9.59 -23.57
CA LEU A 216 19.25 -8.32 -24.26
C LEU A 216 18.13 -8.06 -25.27
N LEU A 217 17.34 -7.01 -25.07
CA LEU A 217 16.37 -6.50 -26.02
C LEU A 217 17.02 -5.42 -26.89
N LEU A 218 17.22 -5.70 -28.18
CA LEU A 218 17.90 -4.77 -29.10
C LEU A 218 19.26 -4.29 -28.55
N GLY A 219 20.02 -5.18 -27.91
CA GLY A 219 21.34 -4.86 -27.32
C GLY A 219 21.31 -4.06 -26.02
N LEU A 220 20.13 -3.85 -25.43
CA LEU A 220 19.93 -3.25 -24.11
C LEU A 220 19.47 -4.33 -23.11
N PRO A 221 19.94 -4.34 -21.85
CA PRO A 221 19.39 -5.24 -20.83
C PRO A 221 17.86 -5.14 -20.75
N LEU A 222 17.17 -6.28 -20.62
CA LEU A 222 15.72 -6.33 -20.54
C LEU A 222 15.19 -5.46 -19.39
N GLU A 223 15.90 -5.43 -18.27
CA GLU A 223 15.57 -4.65 -17.09
C GLU A 223 15.56 -3.15 -17.38
N GLU A 224 16.58 -2.63 -18.07
CA GLU A 224 16.63 -1.23 -18.52
C GLU A 224 15.50 -0.93 -19.51
N ALA A 225 15.23 -1.85 -20.45
CA ALA A 225 14.14 -1.68 -21.40
C ALA A 225 12.78 -1.58 -20.67
N VAL A 226 12.55 -2.46 -19.70
CA VAL A 226 11.35 -2.46 -18.85
C VAL A 226 11.31 -1.21 -17.99
N PHE A 227 12.43 -0.79 -17.38
CA PHE A 227 12.53 0.41 -16.55
C PHE A 227 12.03 1.64 -17.31
N PHE A 228 12.60 1.95 -18.48
CA PHE A 228 12.16 3.12 -19.26
C PHE A 228 10.72 3.01 -19.76
N LEU A 229 10.25 1.81 -20.11
CA LEU A 229 8.85 1.60 -20.49
C LEU A 229 7.92 1.91 -19.31
N ILE A 230 8.22 1.38 -18.13
CA ILE A 230 7.37 1.50 -16.94
C ILE A 230 7.38 2.92 -16.37
N THR A 231 8.54 3.60 -16.37
CA THR A 231 8.62 4.99 -15.91
C THR A 231 7.83 5.92 -16.82
N ASN A 232 7.97 5.78 -18.15
CA ASN A 232 7.16 6.53 -19.10
C ASN A 232 5.67 6.17 -18.98
N LEU A 233 5.33 4.90 -18.74
CA LEU A 233 3.96 4.47 -18.52
C LEU A 233 3.34 5.16 -17.30
N MET A 234 4.05 5.25 -16.18
CA MET A 234 3.61 5.95 -14.97
C MET A 234 3.42 7.45 -15.21
N VAL A 235 4.37 8.10 -15.89
CA VAL A 235 4.32 9.54 -16.19
C VAL A 235 3.17 9.87 -17.14
N VAL A 236 3.09 9.18 -18.28
CA VAL A 236 2.07 9.45 -19.30
C VAL A 236 0.67 9.18 -18.77
N SER A 237 0.48 8.03 -18.10
CA SER A 237 -0.83 7.65 -17.54
C SER A 237 -1.24 8.59 -16.40
N GLY A 238 -0.33 8.90 -15.48
CA GLY A 238 -0.57 9.84 -14.39
C GLY A 238 -0.94 11.25 -14.89
N MET A 239 -0.19 11.77 -15.85
CA MET A 239 -0.47 13.08 -16.42
C MET A 239 -1.79 13.12 -17.17
N LEU A 240 -2.12 12.11 -17.99
CA LEU A 240 -3.42 12.04 -18.66
C LEU A 240 -4.58 12.06 -17.65
N LEU A 241 -4.47 11.29 -16.56
CA LEU A 241 -5.50 11.26 -15.51
C LEU A 241 -5.67 12.62 -14.83
N VAL A 242 -4.58 13.31 -14.48
CA VAL A 242 -4.64 14.64 -13.82
C VAL A 242 -5.20 15.73 -14.74
N LEU A 243 -4.97 15.59 -16.05
CA LEU A 243 -5.43 16.54 -17.06
C LEU A 243 -6.89 16.30 -17.47
N GLU A 244 -7.42 15.10 -17.26
CA GLU A 244 -8.79 14.75 -17.66
C GLU A 244 -9.83 15.32 -16.66
N PRO A 245 -10.79 16.17 -17.10
CA PRO A 245 -11.76 16.79 -16.21
C PRO A 245 -12.65 15.78 -15.46
N GLU A 246 -12.99 14.66 -16.11
CA GLU A 246 -13.78 13.58 -15.51
C GLU A 246 -13.08 12.95 -14.30
N SER A 247 -11.74 12.93 -14.25
CA SER A 247 -10.99 12.46 -13.08
C SER A 247 -11.32 13.29 -11.84
N ARG A 248 -11.47 14.62 -11.98
CA ARG A 248 -11.82 15.49 -10.86
C ARG A 248 -13.26 15.28 -10.41
N ALA A 249 -14.19 15.03 -11.33
CA ALA A 249 -15.57 14.67 -10.98
C ALA A 249 -15.59 13.33 -10.24
N ARG A 250 -14.91 12.32 -10.77
CA ARG A 250 -14.81 10.98 -10.16
C ARG A 250 -14.17 11.02 -8.77
N LEU A 251 -13.07 11.76 -8.60
CA LEU A 251 -12.44 11.94 -7.30
C LEU A 251 -13.40 12.57 -6.30
N ARG A 252 -14.14 13.63 -6.69
CA ARG A 252 -15.13 14.25 -5.82
C ARG A 252 -16.25 13.29 -5.41
N GLU A 253 -16.73 12.44 -6.32
CA GLU A 253 -17.74 11.42 -6.00
C GLU A 253 -17.20 10.34 -5.06
N ILE A 254 -15.95 9.90 -5.25
CA ILE A 254 -15.28 8.96 -4.35
C ILE A 254 -15.15 9.57 -2.95
N LEU A 255 -14.67 10.82 -2.84
CA LEU A 255 -14.50 11.51 -1.56
C LEU A 255 -15.82 11.75 -0.83
N LYS A 256 -16.93 11.90 -1.56
CA LYS A 256 -18.28 12.04 -1.00
C LYS A 256 -18.93 10.71 -0.63
N THR A 257 -18.35 9.57 -1.02
CA THR A 257 -18.92 8.26 -0.74
C THR A 257 -19.07 8.06 0.78
N PRO A 258 -20.25 7.65 1.28
CA PRO A 258 -20.45 7.43 2.70
C PRO A 258 -19.40 6.49 3.30
N GLY A 259 -18.71 7.00 4.32
CA GLY A 259 -17.66 6.28 5.01
C GLY A 259 -16.33 6.18 4.28
N PHE A 260 -16.10 6.98 3.22
CA PHE A 260 -14.84 6.98 2.46
C PHE A 260 -13.62 7.07 3.37
N TRP A 261 -13.57 8.06 4.27
CA TRP A 261 -12.38 8.32 5.08
C TRP A 261 -12.00 7.15 5.98
N TRP A 262 -12.96 6.55 6.70
CA TRP A 262 -12.64 5.43 7.58
C TRP A 262 -12.29 4.17 6.79
N LYS A 263 -12.90 3.95 5.62
CA LYS A 263 -12.52 2.86 4.71
C LYS A 263 -11.10 3.07 4.17
N ALA A 264 -10.76 4.30 3.79
CA ALA A 264 -9.43 4.66 3.33
C ALA A 264 -8.40 4.44 4.44
N THR A 265 -8.69 4.81 5.69
CA THR A 265 -7.82 4.50 6.84
C THR A 265 -7.61 3.00 7.02
N LEU A 266 -8.65 2.17 6.86
CA LEU A 266 -8.50 0.70 6.91
C LEU A 266 -7.67 0.16 5.74
N VAL A 267 -7.80 0.72 4.54
CA VAL A 267 -6.91 0.35 3.42
C VAL A 267 -5.46 0.71 3.75
N MET A 268 -5.22 1.90 4.30
CA MET A 268 -3.88 2.32 4.73
C MET A 268 -3.33 1.45 5.86
N TRP A 269 -4.18 1.00 6.79
CA TRP A 269 -3.80 0.02 7.81
C TRP A 269 -3.26 -1.26 7.16
N ALA A 270 -4.01 -1.86 6.23
CA ALA A 270 -3.57 -3.10 5.57
C ALA A 270 -2.25 -2.89 4.78
N ILE A 271 -2.12 -1.76 4.07
CA ILE A 271 -0.90 -1.41 3.35
C ILE A 271 0.28 -1.24 4.30
N SER A 272 0.09 -0.62 5.46
CA SER A 272 1.17 -0.38 6.44
C SER A 272 1.78 -1.65 7.03
N MET A 273 1.09 -2.80 6.93
CA MET A 273 1.60 -4.09 7.40
C MET A 273 2.49 -4.81 6.37
N VAL A 274 2.38 -4.46 5.08
CA VAL A 274 3.11 -5.14 4.00
C VAL A 274 4.63 -4.95 4.11
N PRO A 275 5.18 -3.75 4.43
CA PRO A 275 6.62 -3.55 4.54
C PRO A 275 7.25 -4.19 5.78
N THR A 276 6.45 -4.57 6.78
CA THR A 276 6.93 -5.02 8.10
C THR A 276 8.01 -6.11 8.03
N PRO A 277 7.88 -7.17 7.21
CA PRO A 277 8.91 -8.21 7.12
C PRO A 277 10.15 -7.77 6.34
N LEU A 278 10.03 -6.76 5.47
CA LEU A 278 11.13 -6.24 4.64
C LEU A 278 12.07 -5.33 5.43
N PHE A 279 11.58 -4.70 6.50
CA PHE A 279 12.35 -3.79 7.34
C PHE A 279 12.24 -4.17 8.82
N PRO A 280 12.91 -5.24 9.28
CA PRO A 280 12.79 -5.73 10.66
C PRO A 280 13.10 -4.67 11.73
N LYS A 281 14.06 -3.77 11.46
CA LYS A 281 14.41 -2.66 12.38
C LYS A 281 13.27 -1.66 12.57
N LEU A 282 12.38 -1.54 11.58
CA LEU A 282 11.21 -0.66 11.61
C LEU A 282 9.95 -1.40 12.07
N PHE A 283 10.06 -2.67 12.48
CA PHE A 283 8.92 -3.45 12.96
C PHE A 283 8.09 -2.69 14.01
N PRO A 284 8.68 -2.08 15.06
CA PRO A 284 7.89 -1.31 16.01
C PRO A 284 7.14 -0.14 15.40
N LEU A 285 7.80 0.63 14.53
CA LEU A 285 7.14 1.76 13.85
C LEU A 285 5.91 1.28 13.06
N PHE A 286 6.03 0.20 12.29
CA PHE A 286 4.92 -0.37 11.52
C PHE A 286 3.83 -0.98 12.42
N SER A 287 4.18 -1.61 13.54
CA SER A 287 3.20 -2.10 14.51
C SER A 287 2.37 -0.97 15.11
N TYR A 288 3.00 0.14 15.53
CA TYR A 288 2.26 1.30 16.06
C TYR A 288 1.43 1.99 14.98
N LEU A 289 1.99 2.18 13.77
CA LEU A 289 1.28 2.80 12.65
C LEU A 289 0.04 1.99 12.26
N SER A 290 0.21 0.67 12.07
CA SER A 290 -0.89 -0.22 11.68
C SER A 290 -1.98 -0.26 12.75
N THR A 291 -1.64 -0.44 14.04
CA THR A 291 -2.63 -0.45 15.11
C THR A 291 -3.36 0.89 15.26
N ALA A 292 -2.66 2.03 15.09
CA ALA A 292 -3.29 3.35 15.13
C ALA A 292 -4.26 3.55 13.96
N LEU A 293 -3.85 3.20 12.73
CA LEU A 293 -4.72 3.28 11.56
C LEU A 293 -5.95 2.37 11.70
N LEU A 294 -5.77 1.14 12.21
CA LEU A 294 -6.86 0.23 12.49
C LEU A 294 -7.84 0.83 13.51
N ALA A 295 -7.34 1.36 14.63
CA ALA A 295 -8.16 1.98 15.67
C ALA A 295 -8.95 3.20 15.16
N ILE A 296 -8.32 4.07 14.35
CA ILE A 296 -8.95 5.24 13.73
C ILE A 296 -10.01 4.82 12.70
N GLY A 297 -9.72 3.84 11.85
CA GLY A 297 -10.66 3.32 10.86
C GLY A 297 -11.88 2.67 11.51
N VAL A 298 -11.67 1.86 12.54
CA VAL A 298 -12.75 1.26 13.34
C VAL A 298 -13.55 2.33 14.07
N PHE A 299 -12.90 3.35 14.64
CA PHE A 299 -13.59 4.48 15.28
C PHE A 299 -14.47 5.25 14.29
N GLY A 300 -13.98 5.52 13.08
CA GLY A 300 -14.75 6.17 12.03
C GLY A 300 -15.97 5.33 11.60
N ALA A 301 -15.83 3.99 11.53
CA ALA A 301 -16.95 3.09 11.24
C ALA A 301 -18.02 3.11 12.36
N VAL A 302 -17.61 3.05 13.63
CA VAL A 302 -18.53 3.15 14.78
C VAL A 302 -19.19 4.52 14.83
N LYS A 303 -18.42 5.61 14.64
CA LYS A 303 -18.96 6.98 14.60
C LYS A 303 -19.96 7.18 13.47
N ALA A 304 -19.75 6.55 12.31
CA ALA A 304 -20.72 6.58 11.22
C ALA A 304 -22.04 5.87 11.58
N LEU A 305 -22.00 4.85 12.46
CA LEU A 305 -23.18 4.12 12.90
C LEU A 305 -23.95 4.83 14.03
N ILE A 306 -23.25 5.34 15.04
CA ILE A 306 -23.86 5.80 16.31
C ILE A 306 -23.56 7.27 16.66
N GLY A 307 -22.89 8.02 15.78
CA GLY A 307 -22.55 9.41 16.00
C GLY A 307 -21.56 9.61 17.15
N ASN A 308 -21.78 10.63 17.97
CA ASN A 308 -20.85 11.02 19.04
C ASN A 308 -20.79 10.01 20.20
N LYS A 309 -21.74 9.07 20.31
CA LYS A 309 -21.64 7.97 21.27
C LYS A 309 -20.41 7.07 21.06
N ALA A 310 -19.81 7.10 19.87
CA ALA A 310 -18.55 6.41 19.59
C ALA A 310 -17.43 6.83 20.56
N PHE A 311 -17.39 8.09 20.98
CA PHE A 311 -16.41 8.56 21.96
C PHE A 311 -16.59 7.89 23.32
N VAL A 312 -17.85 7.72 23.77
CA VAL A 312 -18.15 7.02 25.04
C VAL A 312 -17.67 5.58 24.97
N LEU A 313 -17.97 4.86 23.89
CA LEU A 313 -17.52 3.48 23.73
C LEU A 313 -15.99 3.36 23.68
N ALA A 314 -15.32 4.30 22.99
CA ALA A 314 -13.87 4.33 22.92
C ALA A 314 -13.25 4.56 24.30
N ILE A 315 -13.76 5.54 25.06
CA ILE A 315 -13.30 5.82 26.43
C ILE A 315 -13.52 4.62 27.33
N VAL A 316 -14.72 4.02 27.33
CA VAL A 316 -15.04 2.84 28.14
C VAL A 316 -14.09 1.69 27.82
N THR A 317 -13.79 1.47 26.54
CA THR A 317 -12.88 0.39 26.12
C THR A 317 -11.43 0.67 26.52
N ILE A 318 -10.96 1.92 26.36
CA ILE A 318 -9.62 2.33 26.77
C ILE A 318 -9.44 2.20 28.27
N VAL A 319 -10.40 2.70 29.06
CA VAL A 319 -10.37 2.60 30.53
C VAL A 319 -10.39 1.14 30.98
N PHE A 320 -11.25 0.31 30.38
CA PHE A 320 -11.28 -1.12 30.65
C PHE A 320 -9.94 -1.80 30.30
N GLY A 321 -9.40 -1.53 29.12
CA GLY A 321 -8.12 -2.08 28.66
C GLY A 321 -6.98 -1.71 29.60
N VAL A 322 -6.84 -0.44 29.97
CA VAL A 322 -5.82 -0.01 30.94
C VAL A 322 -6.03 -0.70 32.30
N ALA A 323 -7.27 -0.80 32.79
CA ALA A 323 -7.55 -1.42 34.08
C ALA A 323 -7.21 -2.92 34.10
N ILE A 324 -7.58 -3.67 33.06
CA ILE A 324 -7.32 -5.12 33.00
C ILE A 324 -5.83 -5.42 32.79
N GLU A 325 -5.13 -4.60 32.01
CA GLU A 325 -3.68 -4.74 31.81
C GLU A 325 -2.88 -4.37 33.06
N LEU A 326 -3.32 -3.36 33.82
CA LEU A 326 -2.72 -3.05 35.11
C LEU A 326 -2.97 -4.14 36.15
N LEU A 327 -4.13 -4.81 36.10
CA LEU A 327 -4.39 -5.96 36.93
C LEU A 327 -3.46 -7.12 36.54
N GLY A 328 -3.36 -7.42 35.24
CA GLY A 328 -2.51 -8.47 34.68
C GLY A 328 -1.04 -8.30 35.02
N THR A 329 -0.45 -7.14 34.69
CA THR A 329 0.97 -6.85 34.94
C THR A 329 1.35 -6.83 36.43
N ARG A 330 0.42 -6.55 37.34
CA ARG A 330 0.69 -6.52 38.79
C ARG A 330 0.41 -7.83 39.52
N THR A 331 -0.57 -8.60 39.07
CA THR A 331 -1.08 -9.78 39.80
C THR A 331 -0.90 -11.09 39.06
N GLY A 332 -0.57 -11.04 37.76
CA GLY A 332 -0.55 -12.19 36.88
C GLY A 332 -1.94 -12.64 36.42
N VAL A 333 -3.04 -12.01 36.88
CA VAL A 333 -4.41 -12.40 36.54
C VAL A 333 -5.04 -11.34 35.62
N PRO A 334 -5.66 -11.71 34.49
CA PRO A 334 -5.96 -13.08 34.06
C PRO A 334 -4.93 -13.69 33.10
N PHE A 335 -3.94 -12.93 32.63
CA PHE A 335 -3.12 -13.33 31.48
C PHE A 335 -1.93 -14.27 31.80
N GLY A 336 -1.55 -14.41 33.06
CA GLY A 336 -0.26 -14.95 33.51
C GLY A 336 0.68 -13.82 33.94
N ASN A 337 1.86 -14.14 34.46
CA ASN A 337 2.87 -13.12 34.78
C ASN A 337 3.63 -12.74 33.51
N TYR A 338 3.65 -11.45 33.16
CA TYR A 338 4.33 -10.95 31.98
C TYR A 338 4.88 -9.54 32.21
N THR A 339 5.90 -9.21 31.41
CA THR A 339 6.51 -7.88 31.37
C THR A 339 6.52 -7.35 29.95
N TYR A 340 6.11 -6.10 29.76
CA TYR A 340 6.23 -5.41 28.49
C TYR A 340 7.66 -4.89 28.28
N SER A 341 8.20 -5.16 27.11
CA SER A 341 9.50 -4.63 26.64
C SER A 341 9.38 -3.95 25.28
N ALA A 342 8.14 -3.76 24.79
CA ALA A 342 7.86 -3.08 23.54
C ALA A 342 8.39 -1.63 23.55
N PRO A 343 9.16 -1.22 22.54
CA PRO A 343 9.64 0.15 22.46
C PRO A 343 8.51 1.10 22.06
N GLY A 344 8.49 2.31 22.62
CA GLY A 344 7.51 3.34 22.26
C GLY A 344 6.71 3.84 23.47
N PRO A 345 5.66 4.64 23.21
CA PRO A 345 4.90 5.28 24.29
C PRO A 345 4.06 4.27 25.07
N THR A 346 4.01 4.46 26.38
CA THR A 346 3.24 3.66 27.34
C THR A 346 2.34 4.54 28.20
N ILE A 347 1.27 3.96 28.73
CA ILE A 347 0.39 4.58 29.73
C ILE A 347 0.39 3.65 30.94
N PHE A 348 0.88 4.13 32.08
CA PHE A 348 1.08 3.33 33.30
C PHE A 348 1.87 2.03 33.07
N GLY A 349 2.83 2.03 32.14
CA GLY A 349 3.63 0.85 31.77
C GLY A 349 3.01 -0.06 30.71
N VAL A 350 1.75 0.18 30.30
CA VAL A 350 1.08 -0.56 29.23
C VAL A 350 1.33 0.12 27.88
N PRO A 351 1.87 -0.56 26.86
CA PRO A 351 2.07 0.02 25.55
C PRO A 351 0.78 0.55 24.92
N ILE A 352 0.83 1.75 24.31
CA ILE A 352 -0.36 2.34 23.66
C ILE A 352 -0.92 1.42 22.57
N LEU A 353 -0.08 0.62 21.91
CA LEU A 353 -0.52 -0.35 20.91
C LEU A 353 -1.52 -1.37 21.50
N VAL A 354 -1.34 -1.81 22.75
CA VAL A 354 -2.24 -2.77 23.41
C VAL A 354 -3.56 -2.10 23.75
N ILE A 355 -3.51 -0.86 24.26
CA ILE A 355 -4.69 -0.07 24.61
C ILE A 355 -5.56 0.20 23.36
N LEU A 356 -4.94 0.55 22.23
CA LEU A 356 -5.64 0.72 20.95
C LEU A 356 -6.15 -0.63 20.41
N GLY A 357 -5.43 -1.72 20.67
CA GLY A 357 -5.82 -3.09 20.35
C GLY A 357 -7.13 -3.49 21.03
N TRP A 358 -7.29 -3.22 22.33
CA TRP A 358 -8.53 -3.47 23.08
C TRP A 358 -9.75 -2.84 22.40
N TRP A 359 -9.61 -1.60 21.90
CA TRP A 359 -10.65 -0.94 21.12
C TRP A 359 -10.89 -1.62 19.78
N ALA A 360 -9.86 -1.66 18.95
CA ALA A 360 -10.03 -2.00 17.55
C ALA A 360 -10.42 -3.47 17.37
N PHE A 361 -9.71 -4.37 18.04
CA PHE A 361 -9.96 -5.80 17.91
C PHE A 361 -11.31 -6.19 18.50
N THR A 362 -11.74 -5.59 19.61
CA THR A 362 -13.03 -5.93 20.23
C THR A 362 -14.20 -5.53 19.34
N ILE A 363 -14.16 -4.33 18.74
CA ILE A 363 -15.21 -3.90 17.82
C ILE A 363 -15.23 -4.76 16.55
N VAL A 364 -14.06 -5.12 15.99
CA VAL A 364 -14.01 -6.01 14.82
C VAL A 364 -14.52 -7.42 15.18
N ALA A 365 -14.19 -7.93 16.36
CA ALA A 365 -14.69 -9.20 16.86
C ALA A 365 -16.22 -9.22 17.03
N ILE A 366 -16.81 -8.13 17.56
CA ILE A 366 -18.26 -7.93 17.63
C ILE A 366 -18.86 -7.94 16.21
N ALA A 367 -18.24 -7.23 15.26
CA ALA A 367 -18.72 -7.17 13.88
C ALA A 367 -18.60 -8.51 13.12
N ALA A 368 -17.59 -9.31 13.47
CA ALA A 368 -17.30 -10.60 12.88
C ALA A 368 -18.22 -11.70 13.41
N ALA A 369 -18.60 -11.63 14.67
CA ALA A 369 -19.43 -12.63 15.31
C ALA A 369 -20.88 -12.66 14.76
N PRO A 370 -21.54 -13.84 14.81
CA PRO A 370 -22.97 -13.93 14.58
C PRO A 370 -23.79 -13.22 15.67
N ASP A 371 -24.91 -12.60 15.29
CA ASP A 371 -25.77 -11.81 16.19
C ASP A 371 -26.28 -12.65 17.39
N ARG A 372 -26.66 -13.91 17.14
CA ARG A 372 -27.06 -14.87 18.19
C ARG A 372 -25.82 -15.41 18.90
N GLY A 373 -25.74 -15.21 20.21
CA GLY A 373 -24.60 -15.66 21.02
C GLY A 373 -23.38 -14.73 20.94
N ILE A 374 -23.52 -13.54 20.35
CA ILE A 374 -22.44 -12.57 20.15
C ILE A 374 -21.57 -12.32 21.40
N ARG A 375 -22.17 -12.32 22.59
CA ARG A 375 -21.45 -12.12 23.87
C ARG A 375 -20.39 -13.17 24.16
N TRP A 376 -20.61 -14.40 23.70
CA TRP A 376 -19.73 -15.55 23.95
C TRP A 376 -18.92 -15.93 22.71
N LEU A 377 -19.40 -15.56 21.52
CA LEU A 377 -18.74 -15.84 20.25
C LEU A 377 -17.72 -14.75 19.87
N ALA A 378 -18.02 -13.46 20.06
CA ALA A 378 -17.09 -12.39 19.70
C ALA A 378 -15.72 -12.54 20.38
N PRO A 379 -15.63 -12.88 21.68
CA PRO A 379 -14.32 -13.10 22.31
C PRO A 379 -13.51 -14.26 21.70
N LEU A 380 -14.14 -15.24 21.03
CA LEU A 380 -13.41 -16.27 20.28
C LEU A 380 -12.69 -15.69 19.05
N PHE A 381 -13.25 -14.65 18.41
CA PHE A 381 -12.59 -13.95 17.31
C PHE A 381 -11.36 -13.17 17.79
N LEU A 382 -11.39 -12.62 19.02
CA LEU A 382 -10.20 -12.02 19.64
C LEU A 382 -9.11 -13.07 19.84
N VAL A 383 -9.45 -14.17 20.51
CA VAL A 383 -8.51 -15.27 20.79
C VAL A 383 -7.95 -15.88 19.51
N ALA A 384 -8.73 -15.96 18.43
CA ALA A 384 -8.24 -16.48 17.15
C ALA A 384 -7.13 -15.63 16.53
N TRP A 385 -7.16 -14.30 16.71
CA TRP A 385 -6.02 -13.46 16.36
C TRP A 385 -4.87 -13.62 17.35
N ASP A 386 -5.17 -13.69 18.64
CA ASP A 386 -4.19 -13.87 19.72
C ASP A 386 -3.29 -15.10 19.52
N LEU A 387 -3.88 -16.21 19.03
CA LEU A 387 -3.17 -17.45 18.70
C LEU A 387 -2.05 -17.27 17.67
N GLY A 388 -2.08 -16.22 16.85
CA GLY A 388 -1.00 -15.85 15.93
C GLY A 388 -0.21 -14.61 16.35
N LEU A 389 -0.89 -13.60 16.90
CA LEU A 389 -0.29 -12.32 17.28
C LEU A 389 0.72 -12.48 18.43
N ASP A 390 0.35 -13.19 19.49
CA ASP A 390 1.17 -13.27 20.69
C ASP A 390 2.46 -14.06 20.49
N PRO A 391 2.47 -15.22 19.77
CA PRO A 391 3.72 -15.85 19.35
C PRO A 391 4.65 -14.91 18.59
N LEU A 392 4.10 -14.06 17.71
CA LEU A 392 4.90 -13.07 16.98
C LEU A 392 5.45 -12.00 17.93
N MET A 393 4.65 -11.48 18.85
CA MET A 393 5.08 -10.43 19.78
C MET A 393 6.10 -10.93 20.79
N VAL A 394 5.98 -12.17 21.28
CA VAL A 394 7.00 -12.82 22.11
C VAL A 394 8.29 -13.02 21.32
N HIS A 395 8.20 -13.49 20.07
CA HIS A 395 9.36 -13.66 19.19
C HIS A 395 10.08 -12.33 18.90
N GLN A 396 9.33 -11.23 18.78
CA GLN A 396 9.89 -9.87 18.59
C GLN A 396 10.32 -9.21 19.90
N GLY A 397 10.12 -9.86 21.06
CA GLY A 397 10.50 -9.34 22.37
C GLY A 397 9.63 -8.19 22.88
N PHE A 398 8.40 -8.04 22.39
CA PHE A 398 7.48 -6.98 22.83
C PHE A 398 6.91 -7.25 24.22
N TRP A 399 6.74 -8.51 24.58
CA TRP A 399 6.46 -8.96 25.93
C TRP A 399 7.04 -10.34 26.18
N GLN A 400 7.30 -10.62 27.45
CA GLN A 400 7.87 -11.88 27.93
C GLN A 400 7.02 -12.39 29.09
N PHE A 401 6.76 -13.70 29.11
CA PHE A 401 6.02 -14.36 30.18
C PHE A 401 6.97 -15.15 31.07
N ASP A 402 6.72 -15.14 32.39
CA ASP A 402 7.51 -15.88 33.37
C ASP A 402 6.62 -16.70 34.34
N PRO A 403 6.61 -18.05 34.26
CA PRO A 403 7.40 -18.87 33.35
C PRO A 403 6.90 -18.79 31.90
N ALA A 404 7.81 -19.02 30.95
CA ALA A 404 7.45 -19.10 29.55
C ALA A 404 6.40 -20.19 29.30
N GLY A 405 5.33 -19.83 28.59
CA GLY A 405 4.24 -20.75 28.32
C GLY A 405 4.55 -21.77 27.23
N ARG A 406 3.82 -22.89 27.25
CA ARG A 406 4.04 -24.02 26.32
C ARG A 406 3.72 -23.69 24.86
N TYR A 407 2.94 -22.65 24.59
CA TYR A 407 2.56 -22.26 23.23
C TYR A 407 3.42 -21.07 22.78
N PHE A 408 4.59 -21.36 22.19
CA PHE A 408 5.55 -20.34 21.70
C PHE A 408 5.93 -19.28 22.76
N GLY A 409 6.03 -19.68 24.03
CA GLY A 409 6.32 -18.76 25.14
C GLY A 409 5.07 -18.11 25.76
N VAL A 410 3.88 -18.32 25.21
CA VAL A 410 2.61 -17.76 25.71
C VAL A 410 1.87 -18.80 26.58
N PRO A 411 1.47 -18.46 27.82
CA PRO A 411 0.75 -19.37 28.69
C PRO A 411 -0.73 -19.48 28.30
N ILE A 412 -1.36 -20.62 28.61
CA ILE A 412 -2.78 -20.85 28.30
C ILE A 412 -3.70 -19.84 29.01
N SER A 413 -3.28 -19.36 30.19
CA SER A 413 -3.95 -18.30 30.94
C SER A 413 -4.15 -17.04 30.10
N ASN A 414 -3.22 -16.69 29.20
CA ASN A 414 -3.33 -15.51 28.35
C ASN A 414 -4.57 -15.58 27.45
N PHE A 415 -4.73 -16.68 26.72
CA PHE A 415 -5.87 -16.90 25.84
C PHE A 415 -7.20 -16.95 26.61
N MET A 416 -7.20 -17.58 27.79
CA MET A 416 -8.37 -17.59 28.67
C MET A 416 -8.69 -16.19 29.21
N GLY A 417 -7.66 -15.40 29.53
CA GLY A 417 -7.78 -14.03 29.99
C GLY A 417 -8.39 -13.12 28.93
N TRP A 418 -7.89 -13.19 27.69
CA TRP A 418 -8.48 -12.51 26.54
C TRP A 418 -9.93 -12.91 26.31
N TYR A 419 -10.26 -14.20 26.46
CA TYR A 419 -11.64 -14.67 26.36
C TYR A 419 -12.54 -14.08 27.44
N VAL A 420 -12.16 -14.20 28.71
CA VAL A 420 -12.96 -13.76 29.86
C VAL A 420 -13.10 -12.24 29.89
N ALA A 421 -11.99 -11.50 29.74
CA ALA A 421 -12.01 -10.05 29.64
C ALA A 421 -12.81 -9.59 28.42
N GLY A 422 -12.68 -10.29 27.28
CA GLY A 422 -13.49 -10.07 26.08
C GLY A 422 -14.99 -10.24 26.33
N VAL A 423 -15.42 -11.31 27.02
CA VAL A 423 -16.84 -11.52 27.39
C VAL A 423 -17.37 -10.35 28.19
N ILE A 424 -16.61 -9.88 29.18
CA ILE A 424 -16.99 -8.76 30.05
C ILE A 424 -17.11 -7.48 29.21
N LEU A 425 -16.07 -7.13 28.46
CA LEU A 425 -16.03 -5.91 27.65
C LEU A 425 -17.13 -5.90 26.58
N VAL A 426 -17.28 -6.99 25.81
CA VAL A 426 -18.35 -7.13 24.82
C VAL A 426 -19.72 -6.97 25.48
N SER A 427 -19.94 -7.54 26.67
CA SER A 427 -21.20 -7.41 27.39
C SER A 427 -21.48 -5.97 27.83
N ILE A 428 -20.46 -5.24 28.29
CA ILE A 428 -20.55 -3.81 28.63
C ILE A 428 -20.91 -2.99 27.39
N LEU A 429 -20.15 -3.13 26.30
CA LEU A 429 -20.35 -2.37 25.07
C LEU A 429 -21.74 -2.62 24.47
N LEU A 430 -22.20 -3.87 24.43
CA LEU A 430 -23.54 -4.23 23.94
C LEU A 430 -24.67 -3.79 24.87
N ARG A 431 -24.39 -3.54 26.15
CA ARG A 431 -25.36 -2.96 27.09
C ARG A 431 -25.47 -1.45 26.88
N ILE A 432 -24.36 -0.77 26.63
CA ILE A 432 -24.34 0.68 26.35
C ILE A 432 -24.96 0.98 24.98
N GLU A 433 -24.61 0.20 23.95
CA GLU A 433 -25.07 0.43 22.59
C GLU A 433 -25.44 -0.90 21.89
N PRO A 434 -26.71 -1.34 22.02
CA PRO A 434 -27.18 -2.58 21.40
C PRO A 434 -27.07 -2.59 19.87
N ARG A 435 -27.02 -1.42 19.22
CA ARG A 435 -26.89 -1.31 17.76
C ARG A 435 -25.54 -1.80 17.23
N LEU A 436 -24.54 -2.04 18.09
CA LEU A 436 -23.31 -2.72 17.65
C LEU A 436 -23.58 -4.14 17.12
N ARG A 437 -24.73 -4.75 17.43
CA ARG A 437 -25.19 -6.02 16.83
C ARG A 437 -25.69 -5.85 15.39
N CYS A 438 -25.91 -4.62 14.92
CA CYS A 438 -26.58 -4.36 13.65
C CYS A 438 -25.70 -4.63 12.44
N GLN A 439 -26.35 -4.82 11.29
CA GLN A 439 -25.72 -5.07 9.99
C GLN A 439 -24.69 -3.98 9.57
N GLY A 440 -24.77 -2.77 10.13
CA GLY A 440 -23.92 -1.64 9.76
C GLY A 440 -22.41 -1.86 9.95
N LEU A 441 -22.00 -2.70 10.89
CA LEU A 441 -20.57 -3.03 11.11
C LEU A 441 -20.12 -4.28 10.35
N LYS A 442 -21.01 -5.02 9.67
CA LYS A 442 -20.63 -6.27 8.97
C LYS A 442 -19.57 -6.05 7.89
N SER A 443 -19.43 -4.82 7.38
CA SER A 443 -18.32 -4.44 6.49
C SER A 443 -16.94 -4.65 7.13
N LEU A 444 -16.81 -4.60 8.47
CA LEU A 444 -15.57 -4.88 9.19
C LEU A 444 -15.22 -6.38 9.25
N ARG A 445 -16.09 -7.30 8.79
CA ARG A 445 -15.72 -8.72 8.64
C ARG A 445 -14.52 -8.91 7.74
N ILE A 446 -14.38 -8.07 6.72
CA ILE A 446 -13.22 -8.12 5.84
C ILE A 446 -11.95 -7.76 6.59
N VAL A 447 -12.01 -6.86 7.57
CA VAL A 447 -10.87 -6.52 8.44
C VAL A 447 -10.43 -7.74 9.24
N PHE A 448 -11.38 -8.55 9.74
CA PHE A 448 -11.08 -9.82 10.42
C PHE A 448 -10.23 -10.76 9.55
N VAL A 449 -10.71 -11.03 8.33
CA VAL A 449 -10.01 -11.93 7.39
C VAL A 449 -8.69 -11.33 6.94
N THR A 450 -8.67 -10.03 6.60
CA THR A 450 -7.46 -9.36 6.10
C THR A 450 -6.36 -9.34 7.16
N GLN A 451 -6.67 -9.00 8.41
CA GLN A 451 -5.70 -9.08 9.51
C GLN A 451 -5.21 -10.52 9.69
N GLY A 452 -6.12 -11.48 9.63
CA GLY A 452 -5.78 -12.90 9.75
C GLY A 452 -4.82 -13.38 8.66
N PHE A 453 -5.13 -13.05 7.40
CA PHE A 453 -4.29 -13.37 6.26
C PHE A 453 -2.91 -12.71 6.35
N LEU A 454 -2.87 -11.39 6.59
CA LEU A 454 -1.60 -10.65 6.70
C LEU A 454 -0.75 -11.15 7.87
N MET A 455 -1.37 -11.50 9.00
CA MET A 455 -0.69 -12.09 10.15
C MET A 455 -0.13 -13.47 9.84
N VAL A 456 -0.89 -14.36 9.19
CA VAL A 456 -0.41 -15.70 8.80
C VAL A 456 0.76 -15.60 7.82
N VAL A 457 0.67 -14.71 6.82
CA VAL A 457 1.78 -14.43 5.89
C VAL A 457 3.00 -13.91 6.65
N GLY A 458 2.82 -12.94 7.56
CA GLY A 458 3.89 -12.42 8.40
C GLY A 458 4.56 -13.51 9.24
N LEU A 459 3.78 -14.37 9.91
CA LEU A 459 4.28 -15.50 10.69
C LEU A 459 5.12 -16.47 9.86
N ILE A 460 4.69 -16.77 8.62
CA ILE A 460 5.47 -17.61 7.69
C ILE A 460 6.83 -16.96 7.38
N ILE A 461 6.85 -15.65 7.09
CA ILE A 461 8.08 -14.93 6.78
C ILE A 461 9.03 -14.88 7.99
N PHE A 462 8.49 -14.72 9.20
CA PHE A 462 9.25 -14.78 10.45
C PHE A 462 9.56 -16.22 10.92
N LYS A 463 9.36 -17.24 10.07
CA LYS A 463 9.68 -18.66 10.35
C LYS A 463 8.88 -19.29 11.50
N LEU A 464 7.73 -18.73 11.85
CA LEU A 464 6.80 -19.26 12.87
C LEU A 464 5.68 -20.10 12.21
N HIS A 465 6.07 -21.13 11.44
CA HIS A 465 5.15 -21.89 10.58
C HIS A 465 4.02 -22.58 11.35
N ALA A 466 4.31 -23.14 12.53
CA ALA A 466 3.30 -23.83 13.33
C ALA A 466 2.28 -22.85 13.95
N ALA A 467 2.71 -21.68 14.43
CA ALA A 467 1.79 -20.61 14.85
C ALA A 467 0.96 -20.09 13.66
N ALA A 468 1.56 -19.98 12.47
CA ALA A 468 0.86 -19.60 11.24
C ALA A 468 -0.26 -20.60 10.89
N LEU A 469 0.00 -21.90 11.01
CA LEU A 469 -0.99 -22.95 10.77
C LEU A 469 -2.14 -22.87 11.77
N VAL A 470 -1.85 -22.74 13.07
CA VAL A 470 -2.87 -22.64 14.12
C VAL A 470 -3.74 -21.39 13.92
N GLY A 471 -3.12 -20.24 13.66
CA GLY A 471 -3.82 -18.99 13.35
C GLY A 471 -4.70 -19.11 12.10
N PHE A 472 -4.20 -19.71 11.02
CA PHE A 472 -4.98 -19.97 9.80
C PHE A 472 -6.20 -20.83 10.09
N VAL A 473 -6.02 -21.98 10.76
CA VAL A 473 -7.12 -22.89 11.10
C VAL A 473 -8.16 -22.21 11.98
N ALA A 474 -7.74 -21.47 13.01
CA ALA A 474 -8.66 -20.77 13.92
C ALA A 474 -9.50 -19.72 13.18
N ILE A 475 -8.86 -18.90 12.35
CA ILE A 475 -9.51 -17.84 11.58
C ILE A 475 -10.48 -18.47 10.57
N THR A 476 -10.04 -19.46 9.79
CA THR A 476 -10.89 -20.18 8.83
C THR A 476 -12.09 -20.82 9.51
N ALA A 477 -11.89 -21.53 10.63
CA ALA A 477 -12.98 -22.18 11.37
C ALA A 477 -14.05 -21.17 11.81
N LEU A 478 -13.65 -19.99 12.29
CA LEU A 478 -14.61 -18.95 12.67
C LEU A 478 -15.29 -18.29 11.46
N THR A 479 -14.61 -18.16 10.32
CA THR A 479 -15.25 -17.64 9.09
C THR A 479 -16.34 -18.56 8.54
N VAL A 480 -16.30 -19.88 8.81
CA VAL A 480 -17.36 -20.83 8.41
C VAL A 480 -18.72 -20.44 9.01
N LEU A 481 -18.72 -19.78 10.18
CA LEU A 481 -19.93 -19.24 10.81
C LEU A 481 -20.66 -18.18 9.97
N TRP A 482 -20.05 -17.70 8.89
CA TRP A 482 -20.65 -16.77 7.95
C TRP A 482 -21.37 -17.45 6.77
N THR A 483 -21.17 -18.75 6.56
CA THR A 483 -21.66 -19.46 5.36
C THR A 483 -23.18 -19.65 5.34
N PRO A 484 -23.82 -19.62 4.15
CA PRO A 484 -25.26 -19.86 4.01
C PRO A 484 -25.70 -21.26 4.46
N LEU A 485 -24.81 -22.26 4.49
CA LEU A 485 -25.14 -23.62 4.95
C LEU A 485 -25.62 -23.61 6.41
N THR A 486 -24.99 -22.78 7.25
CA THR A 486 -25.44 -22.56 8.64
C THR A 486 -26.79 -21.84 8.73
N GLN A 487 -27.14 -21.02 7.73
CA GLN A 487 -28.47 -20.40 7.60
C GLN A 487 -29.52 -21.40 7.09
N LYS A 488 -29.15 -22.31 6.19
CA LYS A 488 -30.03 -23.33 5.61
C LYS A 488 -30.37 -24.44 6.63
N ILE A 489 -29.39 -24.91 7.40
CA ILE A 489 -29.61 -25.82 8.55
C ILE A 489 -30.48 -25.16 9.63
N ARG A 490 -30.38 -23.82 9.80
CA ARG A 490 -31.24 -23.05 10.71
C ARG A 490 -32.69 -22.99 10.26
N LEU A 491 -32.95 -22.80 8.97
CA LEU A 491 -34.32 -22.80 8.44
C LEU A 491 -34.98 -24.17 8.58
N LEU A 492 -34.22 -25.24 8.34
CA LEU A 492 -34.71 -26.62 8.50
C LEU A 492 -35.06 -27.00 9.95
N ARG A 493 -34.36 -26.42 10.94
CA ARG A 493 -34.66 -26.63 12.38
C ARG A 493 -35.81 -25.76 12.91
N GLN A 494 -36.28 -24.76 12.16
CA GLN A 494 -37.45 -23.94 12.54
C GLN A 494 -38.75 -24.46 11.89
N SER A 495 -38.64 -25.36 10.91
CA SER A 495 -39.75 -26.04 10.23
C SER A 495 -40.05 -27.45 10.76
N THR A 496 -39.42 -27.81 11.88
CA THR A 496 -39.63 -29.03 12.68
C THR A 496 -39.78 -28.60 14.12
#